data_AF-A0A5C8TU98-F1
#
_entry.id   AF-A0A5C8TU98-F1
#
_cell.length_a   1.000
_cell.length_b   1.000
_cell.length_c   1.000
_cell.angle_alpha   90.00
_cell.angle_beta   90.00
_cell.angle_gamma   90.00
#
_symmetry.space_group_name_H-M   'P 1'
#
loop_
_entity.id
_entity.type
_entity.pdbx_description
1 polymer ?
#
loop_
_entity_poly.entity_id
_entity_poly.type
_entity_poly.pdbx_seq_one_letter_code
_entity_poly.pdbx_strand_id
1 'polypeptide(L)'
;MNAAAGYALPDDGVVERGPWNPGIESTLPRRFLALTTLYRPENVATPLAEAVELAAFSGLPMPEIVAFRPERLVVHEVLIRVMADLSVPVGETYGDLGVNFRAIVAHILADAVAPHAAAVAETLSAVAEAARTRITAELDAAFAPPAPAPATPKTWRHVLGLAPRPEPPPVDGRSPEERVLANCADWCVRAGQGEDALEQVASAALHRVVSGIVRHRGKLIGDRSLLASLATTLVANDEGSRRIGCLIEPWFAEAVAREGYVPVRAQAAPIVMNVKGASASGKSTMRPLQRALARRLGESWSDFAVITPDIWRKFLLDYDSIGDAIGYAGTLTGHEVEIVDRKLDRYMARKAREGRMSHLLIDRFRFDSFNADSRTQDGSQLLTRFGHRVFMLFMITPPDATVERAWIRGRIFGRYKAVDDLLAHNVEAFTGMPELFFTWAAKADKQVYYEFLDNSVPLGERPRTVAFGENGNLTVLNAGYLIDIARYTKINIDALSPAEVYPDAAALAPERNTGFLRQCARRLRSVRFAEAGSGLVYACFETGRLTCLDRAAFARACADPETRVALAAFGADNPEGTPCAEAPTEILSQARTETLGAWVDPKRASPPA
;
A
#
# COMPACT_ATOMS: atom_id res chain seq x y z
N MET A 1 7.07 9.30 34.71
CA MET A 1 7.64 9.90 33.49
C MET A 1 6.73 11.04 33.09
N ASN A 2 7.25 12.27 33.07
CA ASN A 2 6.50 13.47 32.71
C ASN A 2 5.80 13.27 31.36
N ALA A 3 4.54 13.69 31.25
CA ALA A 3 3.83 13.80 29.99
C ALA A 3 4.69 14.66 29.05
N ALA A 4 5.38 14.02 28.10
CA ALA A 4 6.26 14.69 27.18
C ALA A 4 5.46 15.79 26.47
N ALA A 5 5.97 17.02 26.50
CA ALA A 5 5.47 18.10 25.68
C ALA A 5 5.33 17.57 24.24
N GLY A 6 4.16 17.79 23.63
CA GLY A 6 3.93 17.38 22.25
C GLY A 6 4.97 17.98 21.29
N TYR A 7 5.04 17.46 20.06
CA TYR A 7 5.93 17.98 19.04
C TYR A 7 5.36 19.29 18.51
N ALA A 8 5.80 20.43 19.03
CA ALA A 8 5.43 21.73 18.49
C ALA A 8 6.23 22.01 17.21
N LEU A 9 5.60 22.66 16.23
CA LEU A 9 6.32 23.18 15.07
C LEU A 9 7.10 24.45 15.44
N PRO A 10 8.21 24.75 14.75
CA PRO A 10 8.90 26.02 14.92
C PRO A 10 7.95 27.19 14.67
N ASP A 11 7.91 28.11 15.63
CA ASP A 11 7.15 29.36 15.55
C ASP A 11 8.10 30.48 15.12
N ASP A 12 7.80 31.10 13.99
CA ASP A 12 8.53 32.28 13.50
C ASP A 12 8.02 33.58 14.14
N GLY A 13 6.93 33.52 14.92
CA GLY A 13 6.31 34.65 15.60
C GLY A 13 5.57 35.61 14.67
N VAL A 14 5.47 35.28 13.37
CA VAL A 14 4.88 36.15 12.33
C VAL A 14 3.51 35.66 11.91
N VAL A 15 3.28 34.34 11.85
CA VAL A 15 2.01 33.76 11.41
C VAL A 15 1.56 32.65 12.36
N GLU A 16 0.32 32.74 12.84
CA GLU A 16 -0.27 31.72 13.71
C GLU A 16 -0.34 30.37 12.99
N ARG A 17 0.26 29.34 13.61
CA ARG A 17 0.25 27.96 13.09
C ARG A 17 -1.06 27.27 13.44
N GLY A 18 -1.69 26.66 12.45
CA GLY A 18 -2.97 25.95 12.62
C GLY A 18 -3.15 24.80 11.63
N PRO A 19 -4.28 24.08 11.72
CA PRO A 19 -4.54 22.92 10.85
C PRO A 19 -4.51 23.27 9.36
N TRP A 20 -4.98 24.47 9.00
CA TRP A 20 -5.02 24.97 7.63
C TRP A 20 -3.80 25.80 7.23
N ASN A 21 -2.88 26.04 8.18
CA ASN A 21 -1.61 26.68 7.91
C ASN A 21 -0.52 26.10 8.84
N PRO A 22 -0.09 24.85 8.57
CA PRO A 22 0.88 24.19 9.42
C PRO A 22 2.30 24.74 9.24
N GLY A 23 2.58 25.59 8.26
CA GLY A 23 3.93 26.08 8.00
C GLY A 23 4.87 25.04 7.39
N ILE A 24 4.31 24.01 6.76
CA ILE A 24 5.05 23.00 6.00
C ILE A 24 4.46 22.85 4.61
N GLU A 25 5.33 22.48 3.68
CA GLU A 25 5.03 22.23 2.27
C GLU A 25 4.98 20.73 2.00
N SER A 26 4.27 20.30 0.96
CA SER A 26 4.27 18.90 0.51
C SER A 26 5.65 18.43 0.05
N THR A 27 6.41 19.32 -0.60
CA THR A 27 7.78 19.05 -1.03
C THR A 27 8.78 19.29 0.10
N LEU A 28 9.71 18.36 0.30
CA LEU A 28 10.78 18.52 1.29
C LEU A 28 11.71 19.69 0.88
N PRO A 29 11.91 20.71 1.74
CA PRO A 29 12.88 21.76 1.47
C PRO A 29 14.29 21.21 1.29
N ARG A 30 15.03 21.70 0.29
CA ARG A 30 16.39 21.23 -0.05
C ARG A 30 17.34 21.22 1.15
N ARG A 31 17.23 22.20 2.05
CA ARG A 31 18.05 22.30 3.27
C ARG A 31 17.90 21.10 4.22
N PHE A 32 16.77 20.40 4.16
CA PHE A 32 16.49 19.23 4.98
C PHE A 32 16.76 17.90 4.26
N LEU A 33 17.17 17.94 2.99
CA LEU A 33 17.38 16.72 2.20
C LEU A 33 18.37 15.76 2.85
N ALA A 34 19.48 16.26 3.39
CA ALA A 34 20.50 15.47 4.08
C ALA A 34 20.00 14.76 5.35
N LEU A 35 18.86 15.20 5.92
CA LEU A 35 18.24 14.56 7.09
C LEU A 35 17.39 13.35 6.71
N THR A 36 17.09 13.15 5.42
CA THR A 36 16.32 12.00 4.94
C THR A 36 17.08 10.74 5.29
N THR A 37 16.41 9.73 5.85
CA THR A 37 17.09 8.54 6.37
C THR A 37 17.94 7.83 5.34
N LEU A 38 17.53 7.86 4.06
CA LEU A 38 18.25 7.28 2.92
C LEU A 38 19.53 8.01 2.52
N TYR A 39 19.78 9.22 3.02
CA TYR A 39 20.96 10.02 2.66
C TYR A 39 21.89 10.29 3.85
N ARG A 40 21.56 9.72 5.01
CA ARG A 40 22.37 9.81 6.23
C ARG A 40 23.55 8.84 6.15
N PRO A 41 24.80 9.30 6.39
CA PRO A 41 26.01 8.48 6.21
C PRO A 41 26.09 7.24 7.12
N GLU A 42 25.35 7.23 8.23
CA GLU A 42 25.18 6.07 9.11
C GLU A 42 24.28 4.97 8.53
N ASN A 43 23.43 5.29 7.54
CA ASN A 43 22.47 4.35 6.96
C ASN A 43 22.91 3.85 5.57
N VAL A 44 23.62 4.70 4.81
CA VAL A 44 24.05 4.40 3.44
C VAL A 44 25.54 4.67 3.25
N ALA A 45 26.15 3.94 2.32
CA ALA A 45 27.54 4.15 1.91
C ALA A 45 27.66 5.21 0.81
N THR A 46 26.63 5.39 -0.02
CA THR A 46 26.59 6.40 -1.09
C THR A 46 26.38 7.80 -0.49
N PRO A 47 27.34 8.74 -0.62
CA PRO A 47 27.16 10.12 -0.19
C PRO A 47 26.03 10.82 -0.96
N LEU A 48 25.35 11.77 -0.32
CA LEU A 48 24.25 12.51 -0.95
C LEU A 48 24.65 13.18 -2.28
N ALA A 49 25.83 13.79 -2.34
CA ALA A 49 26.33 14.43 -3.56
C ALA A 49 26.44 13.43 -4.72
N GLU A 50 27.01 12.24 -4.45
CA GLU A 50 27.11 11.16 -5.43
C GLU A 50 25.73 10.65 -5.86
N ALA A 51 24.79 10.47 -4.92
CA ALA A 51 23.43 10.05 -5.26
C ALA A 51 22.72 11.04 -6.19
N VAL A 52 22.92 12.36 -5.99
CA VAL A 52 22.38 13.40 -6.89
C VAL A 52 22.99 13.28 -8.29
N GLU A 53 24.30 13.12 -8.39
CA GLU A 53 25.01 12.95 -9.67
C GLU A 53 24.58 11.68 -10.40
N LEU A 54 24.49 10.56 -9.70
CA LEU A 54 24.07 9.28 -10.26
C LEU A 54 22.61 9.30 -10.73
N ALA A 55 21.71 9.99 -10.02
CA ALA A 55 20.33 10.15 -10.46
C ALA A 55 20.24 11.03 -11.71
N ALA A 56 20.94 12.16 -11.73
CA ALA A 56 21.03 13.03 -12.90
C ALA A 56 21.68 12.32 -14.10
N PHE A 57 22.62 11.41 -13.84
CA PHE A 57 23.26 10.61 -14.87
C PHE A 57 22.33 9.53 -15.42
N SER A 58 21.72 8.73 -14.55
CA SER A 58 21.02 7.51 -14.91
C SER A 58 19.53 7.68 -15.23
N GLY A 59 18.93 8.78 -14.76
CA GLY A 59 17.47 8.95 -14.76
C GLY A 59 16.74 8.01 -13.79
N LEU A 60 17.47 7.24 -12.98
CA LEU A 60 16.88 6.41 -11.93
C LEU A 60 16.56 7.26 -10.69
N PRO A 61 15.51 6.91 -9.93
CA PRO A 61 15.18 7.60 -8.69
C PRO A 61 16.32 7.49 -7.67
N MET A 62 16.68 8.60 -7.01
CA MET A 62 17.71 8.62 -5.95
C MET A 62 17.52 7.53 -4.87
N PRO A 63 16.29 7.24 -4.38
CA PRO A 63 16.08 6.19 -3.38
C PRO A 63 16.49 4.78 -3.82
N GLU A 64 16.61 4.51 -5.13
CA GLU A 64 16.97 3.18 -5.64
C GLU A 64 18.48 2.95 -5.78
N ILE A 65 19.24 4.04 -5.95
CA ILE A 65 20.66 4.00 -6.31
C ILE A 65 21.59 4.28 -5.11
N VAL A 66 21.04 4.47 -3.92
CA VAL A 66 21.82 4.57 -2.68
C VAL A 66 22.16 3.18 -2.16
N ALA A 67 23.44 2.90 -1.88
CA ALA A 67 23.87 1.62 -1.31
C ALA A 67 23.64 1.62 0.21
N PHE A 68 22.73 0.77 0.70
CA PHE A 68 22.52 0.63 2.14
C PHE A 68 23.70 -0.06 2.81
N ARG A 69 23.97 0.37 4.04
CA ARG A 69 24.90 -0.33 4.93
C ARG A 69 24.28 -1.63 5.46
N PRO A 70 25.09 -2.67 5.74
CA PRO A 70 24.59 -3.95 6.23
C PRO A 70 23.79 -3.80 7.53
N GLU A 71 24.21 -2.92 8.43
CA GLU A 71 23.51 -2.64 9.69
C GLU A 71 22.10 -2.10 9.43
N ARG A 72 21.94 -1.26 8.40
CA ARG A 72 20.62 -0.71 8.04
C ARG A 72 19.72 -1.75 7.39
N LEU A 73 20.28 -2.63 6.55
CA LEU A 73 19.52 -3.75 5.97
C LEU A 73 19.05 -4.72 7.05
N VAL A 74 19.85 -4.97 8.09
CA VAL A 74 19.43 -5.76 9.26
C VAL A 74 18.23 -5.12 9.96
N VAL A 75 18.25 -3.79 10.18
CA VAL A 75 17.11 -3.07 10.75
C VAL A 75 15.84 -3.34 9.92
N HIS A 76 15.91 -3.26 8.59
CA HIS A 76 14.76 -3.54 7.72
C HIS A 76 14.22 -4.96 7.93
N GLU A 77 15.11 -5.96 7.95
CA GLU A 77 14.74 -7.36 8.07
C GLU A 77 14.16 -7.73 9.46
N VAL A 78 14.61 -7.06 10.54
CA VAL A 78 14.02 -7.23 11.88
C VAL A 78 12.66 -6.52 11.99
N LEU A 79 12.52 -5.30 11.45
CA LEU A 79 11.24 -4.58 11.41
C LEU A 79 10.15 -5.41 10.72
N ILE A 80 10.51 -6.06 9.62
CA ILE A 80 9.62 -6.95 8.86
C ILE A 80 9.20 -8.15 9.71
N ARG A 81 10.15 -8.85 10.34
CA ARG A 81 9.88 -10.06 11.14
C ARG A 81 9.06 -9.77 12.39
N VAL A 82 9.37 -8.71 13.13
CA VAL A 82 8.56 -8.32 14.29
C VAL A 82 7.12 -8.01 13.88
N MET A 83 6.91 -7.37 12.71
CA MET A 83 5.56 -7.06 12.22
C MET A 83 4.82 -8.30 11.69
N ALA A 84 5.52 -9.18 10.98
CA ALA A 84 4.93 -10.29 10.26
C ALA A 84 4.78 -11.56 11.12
N ASP A 85 5.67 -11.78 12.08
CA ASP A 85 5.80 -13.05 12.81
C ASP A 85 5.51 -12.95 14.31
N LEU A 86 5.40 -11.75 14.89
CA LEU A 86 5.12 -11.59 16.32
C LEU A 86 3.79 -10.88 16.58
N SER A 87 3.12 -11.32 17.64
CA SER A 87 1.99 -10.59 18.19
C SER A 87 2.49 -9.50 19.14
N VAL A 88 2.48 -8.26 18.66
CA VAL A 88 2.93 -7.11 19.47
C VAL A 88 1.77 -6.61 20.34
N PRO A 89 1.95 -6.46 21.66
CA PRO A 89 0.93 -5.90 22.53
C PRO A 89 0.51 -4.49 22.10
N VAL A 90 -0.78 -4.29 21.90
CA VAL A 90 -1.34 -2.99 21.47
C VAL A 90 -1.32 -1.95 22.60
N GLY A 91 -1.27 -2.40 23.87
CA GLY A 91 -1.33 -1.57 25.08
C GLY A 91 -2.72 -1.00 25.39
N GLU A 92 -2.76 0.00 26.29
CA GLU A 92 -3.99 0.70 26.72
C GLU A 92 -4.27 1.92 25.85
N THR A 93 -3.21 2.60 25.39
CA THR A 93 -3.32 3.81 24.57
C THR A 93 -3.00 3.54 23.11
N TYR A 94 -3.48 4.42 22.23
CA TYR A 94 -3.24 4.35 20.79
C TYR A 94 -1.75 4.25 20.40
N GLY A 95 -0.85 4.86 21.18
CA GLY A 95 0.58 4.94 20.90
C GLY A 95 1.38 3.71 21.34
N ASP A 96 0.82 2.89 22.23
CA ASP A 96 1.56 1.83 22.93
C ASP A 96 2.03 0.73 21.98
N LEU A 97 1.22 0.36 20.97
CA LEU A 97 1.64 -0.56 19.92
C LEU A 97 2.99 -0.16 19.32
N GLY A 98 3.15 1.12 18.99
CA GLY A 98 4.39 1.63 18.43
C GLY A 98 5.54 1.61 19.42
N VAL A 99 5.28 1.89 20.71
CA VAL A 99 6.29 1.85 21.78
C VAL A 99 6.78 0.42 21.99
N ASN A 100 5.86 -0.53 22.19
CA ASN A 100 6.17 -1.94 22.39
C ASN A 100 6.89 -2.54 21.18
N PHE A 101 6.42 -2.21 19.97
CA PHE A 101 7.08 -2.64 18.74
C PHE A 101 8.55 -2.19 18.69
N ARG A 102 8.83 -0.91 18.95
CA ARG A 102 10.20 -0.38 18.92
C ARG A 102 11.08 -1.01 20.01
N ALA A 103 10.52 -1.27 21.19
CA ALA A 103 11.24 -1.92 22.28
C ALA A 103 11.67 -3.35 21.90
N ILE A 104 10.76 -4.15 21.34
CA ILE A 104 11.05 -5.51 20.86
C ILE A 104 12.12 -5.48 19.77
N VAL A 105 11.99 -4.61 18.77
CA VAL A 105 12.96 -4.48 17.68
C VAL A 105 14.33 -4.08 18.22
N ALA A 106 14.41 -3.07 19.08
CA ALA A 106 15.68 -2.61 19.67
C ALA A 106 16.38 -3.72 20.45
N HIS A 107 15.62 -4.47 21.26
CA HIS A 107 16.15 -5.58 22.04
C HIS A 107 16.69 -6.71 21.15
N ILE A 108 15.92 -7.15 20.15
CA ILE A 108 16.36 -8.20 19.21
C ILE A 108 17.62 -7.76 18.44
N LEU A 109 17.67 -6.51 17.98
CA LEU A 109 18.84 -5.99 17.28
C LEU A 109 20.08 -5.99 18.17
N ALA A 110 19.96 -5.50 19.41
CA ALA A 110 21.09 -5.38 20.33
C ALA A 110 21.62 -6.74 20.79
N ASP A 111 20.73 -7.66 21.18
CA ASP A 111 21.16 -8.86 21.89
C ASP A 111 21.27 -10.09 21.00
N ALA A 112 20.47 -10.16 19.94
CA ALA A 112 20.43 -11.33 19.06
C ALA A 112 21.24 -11.15 17.78
N VAL A 113 21.29 -9.93 17.22
CA VAL A 113 21.87 -9.70 15.90
C VAL A 113 23.22 -8.97 15.95
N ALA A 114 23.38 -7.96 16.81
CA ALA A 114 24.62 -7.20 16.91
C ALA A 114 25.89 -8.04 17.16
N PRO A 115 25.85 -9.13 17.96
CA PRO A 115 27.01 -10.02 18.11
C PRO A 115 27.51 -10.66 16.80
N HIS A 116 26.67 -10.70 15.78
CA HIS A 116 26.94 -11.32 14.49
C HIS A 116 27.12 -10.31 13.34
N ALA A 117 27.41 -9.04 13.66
CA ALA A 117 27.55 -7.97 12.66
C ALA A 117 28.56 -8.31 11.53
N ALA A 118 29.66 -8.99 11.85
CA ALA A 118 30.66 -9.43 10.86
C ALA A 118 30.04 -10.37 9.80
N ALA A 119 29.28 -11.39 10.24
CA ALA A 119 28.64 -12.34 9.33
C ALA A 119 27.59 -11.68 8.43
N VAL A 120 26.90 -10.66 8.93
CA VAL A 120 25.97 -9.84 8.15
C VAL A 120 26.72 -9.06 7.06
N ALA A 121 27.81 -8.37 7.43
CA ALA A 121 28.61 -7.60 6.49
C ALA A 121 29.21 -8.50 5.39
N GLU A 122 29.78 -9.65 5.77
CA GLU A 122 30.30 -10.66 4.85
C GLU A 122 29.22 -11.18 3.89
N THR A 123 28.00 -11.42 4.38
CA THR A 123 26.87 -11.87 3.56
C THR A 123 26.51 -10.83 2.49
N LEU A 124 26.47 -9.55 2.85
CA LEU A 124 26.20 -8.48 1.89
C LEU A 124 27.31 -8.37 0.85
N SER A 125 28.57 -8.37 1.28
CA SER A 125 29.73 -8.31 0.40
C SER A 125 29.78 -9.50 -0.56
N ALA A 126 29.49 -10.72 -0.10
CA ALA A 126 29.48 -11.91 -0.94
C ALA A 126 28.40 -11.84 -2.04
N VAL A 127 27.22 -11.31 -1.72
CA VAL A 127 26.16 -11.08 -2.72
C VAL A 127 26.58 -10.03 -3.74
N ALA A 128 27.13 -8.91 -3.27
CA ALA A 128 27.58 -7.83 -4.15
C ALA A 128 28.69 -8.30 -5.10
N GLU A 129 29.68 -9.03 -4.60
CA GLU A 129 30.76 -9.60 -5.42
C GLU A 129 30.24 -10.59 -6.47
N ALA A 130 29.40 -11.54 -6.06
CA ALA A 130 28.83 -12.53 -6.98
C ALA A 130 27.95 -11.88 -8.06
N ALA A 131 27.15 -10.86 -7.69
CA ALA A 131 26.35 -10.09 -8.63
C ALA A 131 27.24 -9.32 -9.61
N ARG A 132 28.27 -8.63 -9.09
CA ARG A 132 29.20 -7.83 -9.88
C ARG A 132 29.93 -8.69 -10.91
N THR A 133 30.41 -9.88 -10.53
CA THR A 133 31.05 -10.81 -11.48
C THR A 133 30.12 -11.16 -12.64
N ARG A 134 28.86 -11.50 -12.37
CA ARG A 134 27.88 -11.87 -13.42
C ARG A 134 27.54 -10.68 -14.32
N ILE A 135 27.26 -9.53 -13.72
CA ILE A 135 26.91 -8.30 -14.43
C ILE A 135 28.08 -7.84 -15.32
N THR A 136 29.32 -7.89 -14.82
CA THR A 136 30.49 -7.54 -15.62
C THR A 136 30.68 -8.50 -16.80
N ALA A 137 30.50 -9.80 -16.59
CA ALA A 137 30.61 -10.77 -17.68
C ALA A 137 29.56 -10.52 -18.79
N GLU A 138 28.31 -10.23 -18.42
CA GLU A 138 27.24 -9.91 -19.37
C GLU A 138 27.45 -8.56 -20.08
N LEU A 139 27.97 -7.55 -19.37
CA LEU A 139 28.38 -6.29 -19.99
C LEU A 139 29.53 -6.51 -20.98
N ASP A 140 30.56 -7.28 -20.62
CA ASP A 140 31.67 -7.57 -21.52
C ASP A 140 31.22 -8.30 -22.78
N ALA A 141 30.29 -9.26 -22.64
CA ALA A 141 29.66 -9.93 -23.78
C ALA A 141 28.80 -8.96 -24.63
N ALA A 142 28.02 -8.09 -23.99
CA ALA A 142 27.13 -7.17 -24.70
C ALA A 142 27.89 -6.08 -25.48
N PHE A 143 29.04 -5.65 -24.97
CA PHE A 143 29.92 -4.67 -25.60
C PHE A 143 30.99 -5.30 -26.50
N ALA A 144 31.07 -6.63 -26.59
CA ALA A 144 32.02 -7.30 -27.47
C ALA A 144 31.75 -6.94 -28.95
N PRO A 145 32.80 -6.73 -29.76
CA PRO A 145 32.64 -6.57 -31.19
C PRO A 145 31.99 -7.84 -31.78
N PRO A 146 31.11 -7.72 -32.80
CA PRO A 146 30.49 -8.87 -33.42
C PRO A 146 31.57 -9.84 -33.91
N ALA A 147 31.37 -11.13 -33.65
CA ALA A 147 32.33 -12.15 -34.05
C ALA A 147 32.59 -12.05 -35.57
N PRO A 148 33.85 -12.10 -36.02
CA PRO A 148 34.14 -12.09 -37.44
C PRO A 148 33.43 -13.27 -38.11
N ALA A 149 32.77 -13.03 -39.24
CA ALA A 149 32.06 -14.07 -39.97
C ALA A 149 33.01 -15.26 -40.24
N PRO A 150 32.54 -16.52 -40.08
CA PRO A 150 33.38 -17.67 -40.35
C PRO A 150 33.93 -17.58 -41.77
N ALA A 151 35.26 -17.68 -41.90
CA ALA A 151 35.92 -17.64 -43.19
C ALA A 151 35.36 -18.78 -44.06
N THR A 152 34.79 -18.43 -45.21
CA THR A 152 34.30 -19.44 -46.17
C THR A 152 35.49 -20.30 -46.61
N PRO A 153 35.38 -21.64 -46.54
CA PRO A 153 36.48 -22.52 -46.96
C PRO A 153 36.77 -22.29 -48.44
N LYS A 154 38.01 -21.87 -48.75
CA LYS A 154 38.44 -21.59 -50.12
C LYS A 154 38.52 -22.90 -50.91
N THR A 155 37.47 -23.22 -51.66
CA THR A 155 37.47 -24.29 -52.66
C THR A 155 38.07 -23.82 -53.99
N TRP A 156 38.53 -24.76 -54.84
CA TRP A 156 39.11 -24.49 -56.17
C TRP A 156 38.23 -23.62 -57.09
N ARG A 157 36.90 -23.65 -56.88
CA ARG A 157 35.94 -22.80 -57.59
C ARG A 157 36.10 -21.29 -57.30
N HIS A 158 36.68 -20.92 -56.16
CA HIS A 158 37.01 -19.52 -55.83
C HIS A 158 38.25 -19.01 -56.59
N VAL A 159 39.17 -19.90 -57.00
CA VAL A 159 40.37 -19.55 -57.78
C VAL A 159 40.01 -19.34 -59.26
N LEU A 160 38.96 -20.00 -59.75
CA LEU A 160 38.47 -19.90 -61.13
C LEU A 160 37.38 -18.84 -61.34
N GLY A 161 37.01 -18.06 -60.33
CA GLY A 161 35.98 -17.01 -60.44
C GLY A 161 34.55 -17.53 -60.67
N LEU A 162 34.29 -18.82 -60.44
CA LEU A 162 32.99 -19.49 -60.68
C LEU A 162 32.13 -19.63 -59.41
N ALA A 163 32.60 -19.13 -58.26
CA ALA A 163 31.84 -19.18 -57.02
C ALA A 163 30.93 -17.94 -56.87
N PRO A 164 29.68 -18.11 -56.40
CA PRO A 164 28.82 -16.98 -56.08
C PRO A 164 29.49 -16.10 -55.02
N ARG A 165 29.43 -14.77 -55.21
CA ARG A 165 29.97 -13.80 -54.26
C ARG A 165 29.25 -14.01 -52.92
N PRO A 166 29.97 -14.22 -51.80
CA PRO A 166 29.32 -14.37 -50.51
C PRO A 166 28.49 -13.11 -50.25
N GLU A 167 27.20 -13.29 -49.97
CA GLU A 167 26.36 -12.20 -49.50
C GLU A 167 26.99 -11.64 -48.22
N PRO A 168 27.13 -10.31 -48.11
CA PRO A 168 27.60 -9.73 -46.87
C PRO A 168 26.66 -10.20 -45.74
N PRO A 169 27.20 -10.54 -44.56
CA PRO A 169 26.35 -10.90 -43.44
C PRO A 169 25.34 -9.77 -43.19
N PRO A 170 24.09 -10.09 -42.78
CA PRO A 170 23.10 -9.08 -42.48
C PRO A 170 23.71 -8.10 -41.46
N VAL A 171 23.81 -6.83 -41.87
CA VAL A 171 24.29 -5.77 -41.00
C VAL A 171 23.22 -5.55 -39.95
N ASP A 172 23.55 -5.77 -38.68
CA ASP A 172 22.66 -5.40 -37.58
C ASP A 172 22.48 -3.88 -37.61
N GLY A 173 21.32 -3.43 -38.09
CA GLY A 173 21.00 -2.01 -38.25
C GLY A 173 20.68 -1.31 -36.92
N ARG A 174 20.66 -2.05 -35.81
CA ARG A 174 20.46 -1.50 -34.47
C ARG A 174 21.63 -0.64 -34.05
N SER A 175 21.33 0.45 -33.38
CA SER A 175 22.31 1.24 -32.65
C SER A 175 23.03 0.39 -31.58
N PRO A 176 24.26 0.76 -31.15
CA PRO A 176 24.93 0.10 -30.05
C PRO A 176 24.06 -0.04 -28.78
N GLU A 177 23.26 0.98 -28.49
CA GLU A 177 22.32 1.03 -27.36
C GLU A 177 21.22 -0.03 -27.48
N GLU A 178 20.58 -0.11 -28.65
CA GLU A 178 19.53 -1.09 -28.93
C GLU A 178 20.06 -2.52 -28.85
N ARG A 179 21.32 -2.73 -29.27
CA ARG A 179 21.99 -4.03 -29.12
C ARG A 179 22.20 -4.40 -27.65
N VAL A 180 22.73 -3.49 -26.84
CA VAL A 180 22.94 -3.75 -25.40
C VAL A 180 21.61 -3.97 -24.68
N LEU A 181 20.57 -3.19 -25.00
CA LEU A 181 19.22 -3.38 -24.45
C LEU A 181 18.63 -4.73 -24.81
N ALA A 182 18.75 -5.15 -26.08
CA ALA A 182 18.30 -6.46 -26.53
C ALA A 182 19.05 -7.59 -25.80
N ASN A 183 20.37 -7.48 -25.67
CA ASN A 183 21.18 -8.47 -24.95
C ASN A 183 20.76 -8.58 -23.47
N CYS A 184 20.50 -7.44 -22.80
CA CYS A 184 19.99 -7.43 -21.42
C CYS A 184 18.60 -8.06 -21.32
N ALA A 185 17.71 -7.79 -22.29
CA ALA A 185 16.38 -8.39 -22.33
C ALA A 185 16.46 -9.91 -22.56
N ASP A 186 17.33 -10.36 -23.46
CA ASP A 186 17.59 -11.78 -23.70
C ASP A 186 18.15 -12.44 -22.45
N TRP A 187 19.05 -11.77 -21.71
CA TRP A 187 19.54 -12.27 -20.43
C TRP A 187 18.42 -12.41 -19.40
N CYS A 188 17.52 -11.43 -19.27
CA CYS A 188 16.34 -11.55 -18.41
C CYS A 188 15.48 -12.78 -18.76
N VAL A 189 15.28 -13.07 -20.06
CA VAL A 189 14.52 -14.25 -20.49
C VAL A 189 15.24 -15.53 -20.11
N ARG A 190 16.56 -15.64 -20.39
CA ARG A 190 17.36 -16.82 -20.03
C ARG A 190 17.39 -17.05 -18.51
N ALA A 191 17.66 -16.00 -17.74
CA ALA A 191 17.73 -16.07 -16.28
C ALA A 191 16.37 -16.46 -15.68
N GLY A 192 15.26 -15.95 -16.24
CA GLY A 192 13.91 -16.29 -15.81
C GLY A 192 13.50 -17.76 -16.04
N GLN A 193 14.20 -18.47 -16.92
CA GLN A 193 14.02 -19.92 -17.13
C GLN A 193 14.90 -20.77 -16.21
N GLY A 194 15.96 -20.19 -15.65
CA GLY A 194 16.85 -20.86 -14.68
C GLY A 194 16.30 -20.84 -13.25
N GLU A 195 16.93 -21.62 -12.37
CA GLU A 195 16.61 -21.64 -10.93
C GLU A 195 17.49 -20.68 -10.10
N ASP A 196 18.50 -20.06 -10.71
CA ASP A 196 19.42 -19.15 -10.02
C ASP A 196 18.77 -17.78 -9.76
N ALA A 197 18.24 -17.62 -8.54
CA ALA A 197 17.59 -16.39 -8.10
C ALA A 197 18.51 -15.16 -8.17
N LEU A 198 19.83 -15.31 -7.94
CA LEU A 198 20.75 -14.17 -8.02
C LEU A 198 20.96 -13.75 -9.47
N GLU A 199 20.95 -14.69 -10.41
CA GLU A 199 21.05 -14.38 -11.84
C GLU A 199 19.81 -13.60 -12.32
N GLN A 200 18.61 -14.03 -11.92
CA GLN A 200 17.35 -13.35 -12.25
C GLN A 200 17.32 -11.90 -11.74
N VAL A 201 17.75 -11.68 -10.49
CA VAL A 201 17.78 -10.34 -9.90
C VAL A 201 18.87 -9.48 -10.55
N ALA A 202 20.04 -10.06 -10.84
CA ALA A 202 21.13 -9.37 -11.51
C ALA A 202 20.77 -8.94 -12.95
N SER A 203 20.10 -9.81 -13.71
CA SER A 203 19.65 -9.49 -15.06
C SER A 203 18.61 -8.38 -15.06
N ALA A 204 17.62 -8.46 -14.17
CA ALA A 204 16.60 -7.43 -14.03
C ALA A 204 17.19 -6.08 -13.60
N ALA A 205 18.15 -6.07 -12.68
CA ALA A 205 18.83 -4.87 -12.23
C ALA A 205 19.64 -4.21 -13.37
N LEU A 206 20.41 -5.01 -14.12
CA LEU A 206 21.17 -4.49 -15.26
C LEU A 206 20.24 -3.92 -16.34
N HIS A 207 19.18 -4.67 -16.71
CA HIS A 207 18.20 -4.20 -17.69
C HIS A 207 17.54 -2.88 -17.24
N ARG A 208 17.21 -2.73 -15.95
CA ARG A 208 16.65 -1.49 -15.40
C ARG A 208 17.62 -0.32 -15.52
N VAL A 209 18.89 -0.50 -15.16
CA VAL A 209 19.92 0.54 -15.24
C VAL A 209 20.15 0.99 -16.69
N VAL A 210 20.37 0.04 -17.60
CA VAL A 210 20.61 0.35 -19.02
C VAL A 210 19.38 1.03 -19.63
N SER A 211 18.18 0.49 -19.39
CA SER A 211 16.93 1.09 -19.90
C SER A 211 16.67 2.48 -19.34
N GLY A 212 16.97 2.71 -18.05
CA GLY A 212 16.88 4.03 -17.42
C GLY A 212 17.78 5.04 -18.10
N ILE A 213 19.07 4.70 -18.28
CA ILE A 213 20.06 5.58 -18.91
C ILE A 213 19.68 5.89 -20.35
N VAL A 214 19.34 4.86 -21.15
CA VAL A 214 18.96 5.05 -22.55
C VAL A 214 17.69 5.90 -22.67
N ARG A 215 16.67 5.65 -21.84
CA ARG A 215 15.45 6.48 -21.83
C ARG A 215 15.73 7.93 -21.44
N HIS A 216 16.64 8.15 -20.50
CA HIS A 216 16.92 9.49 -19.98
C HIS A 216 17.83 10.31 -20.91
N ARG A 217 18.85 9.69 -21.50
CA ARG A 217 19.89 10.38 -22.27
C ARG A 217 19.86 10.12 -23.77
N GLY A 218 19.12 9.12 -24.23
CA GLY A 218 19.10 8.66 -25.62
C GLY A 218 20.36 7.92 -26.08
N LYS A 219 21.37 7.77 -25.21
CA LYS A 219 22.64 7.09 -25.50
C LYS A 219 23.22 6.41 -24.27
N LEU A 220 23.99 5.35 -24.48
CA LEU A 220 24.67 4.64 -23.40
C LEU A 220 26.14 5.08 -23.34
N ILE A 221 26.65 5.36 -22.14
CA ILE A 221 28.09 5.57 -21.96
C ILE A 221 28.76 4.20 -21.84
N GLY A 222 29.88 4.00 -22.53
CA GLY A 222 30.66 2.75 -22.48
C GLY A 222 31.41 2.49 -21.17
N ASP A 223 31.06 3.19 -20.08
CA ASP A 223 31.65 2.93 -18.75
C ASP A 223 30.97 1.72 -18.11
N ARG A 224 31.49 0.55 -18.45
CA ARG A 224 31.06 -0.75 -17.92
C ARG A 224 31.17 -0.81 -16.39
N SER A 225 32.14 -0.12 -15.80
CA SER A 225 32.36 -0.15 -14.35
C SER A 225 31.23 0.58 -13.61
N LEU A 226 30.80 1.73 -14.14
CA LEU A 226 29.68 2.49 -13.59
C LEU A 226 28.35 1.74 -13.73
N LEU A 227 28.09 1.15 -14.91
CA LEU A 227 26.90 0.32 -15.14
C LEU A 227 26.85 -0.87 -14.18
N ALA A 228 27.98 -1.57 -14.03
CA ALA A 228 28.10 -2.70 -13.11
C ALA A 228 27.91 -2.27 -11.65
N SER A 229 28.49 -1.14 -11.24
CA SER A 229 28.34 -0.59 -9.90
C SER A 229 26.87 -0.27 -9.57
N LEU A 230 26.18 0.46 -10.44
CA LEU A 230 24.77 0.80 -10.26
C LEU A 230 23.90 -0.46 -10.17
N ALA A 231 24.05 -1.40 -11.11
CA ALA A 231 23.27 -2.63 -11.10
C ALA A 231 23.58 -3.49 -9.86
N THR A 232 24.84 -3.54 -9.43
CA THR A 232 25.23 -4.25 -8.21
C THR A 232 24.59 -3.63 -6.96
N THR A 233 24.50 -2.30 -6.87
CA THR A 233 23.81 -1.61 -5.77
C THR A 233 22.34 -2.03 -5.67
N LEU A 234 21.64 -2.08 -6.81
CA LEU A 234 20.25 -2.52 -6.86
C LEU A 234 20.10 -3.98 -6.37
N VAL A 235 20.98 -4.88 -6.81
CA VAL A 235 20.98 -6.29 -6.37
C VAL A 235 21.31 -6.41 -4.87
N ALA A 236 22.35 -5.73 -4.39
CA ALA A 236 22.77 -5.80 -3.00
C ALA A 236 21.69 -5.29 -2.04
N ASN A 237 21.01 -4.19 -2.40
CA ASN A 237 19.91 -3.65 -1.61
C ASN A 237 18.71 -4.59 -1.51
N ASP A 238 18.45 -5.38 -2.55
CA ASP A 238 17.26 -6.24 -2.64
C ASP A 238 17.53 -7.68 -2.19
N GLU A 239 18.39 -8.38 -2.94
CA GLU A 239 18.79 -9.77 -2.71
C GLU A 239 19.73 -9.88 -1.49
N GLY A 240 20.63 -8.92 -1.29
CA GLY A 240 21.49 -8.88 -0.10
C GLY A 240 20.66 -8.76 1.19
N SER A 241 19.66 -7.88 1.20
CA SER A 241 18.68 -7.78 2.30
C SER A 241 17.96 -9.12 2.53
N ARG A 242 17.51 -9.78 1.47
CA ARG A 242 16.84 -11.08 1.58
C ARG A 242 17.75 -12.15 2.22
N ARG A 243 19.01 -12.24 1.80
CA ARG A 243 19.97 -13.20 2.35
C ARG A 243 20.33 -12.89 3.80
N ILE A 244 20.51 -11.62 4.15
CA ILE A 244 20.64 -11.18 5.55
C ILE A 244 19.42 -11.62 6.35
N GLY A 245 18.21 -11.43 5.82
CA GLY A 245 16.99 -11.91 6.47
C GLY A 245 17.03 -13.41 6.78
N CYS A 246 17.41 -14.24 5.81
CA CYS A 246 17.55 -15.68 6.03
C CYS A 246 18.64 -16.01 7.05
N LEU A 247 19.76 -15.28 7.05
CA LEU A 247 20.86 -15.46 7.99
C LEU A 247 20.43 -15.19 9.44
N ILE A 248 19.66 -14.11 9.67
CA ILE A 248 19.23 -13.72 11.03
C ILE A 248 18.06 -14.53 11.57
N GLU A 249 17.38 -15.33 10.71
CA GLU A 249 16.19 -16.10 11.07
C GLU A 249 16.40 -17.02 12.30
N PRO A 250 17.47 -17.82 12.41
CA PRO A 250 17.74 -18.60 13.62
C PRO A 250 17.99 -17.73 14.87
N TRP A 251 18.76 -16.66 14.77
CA TRP A 251 19.05 -15.77 15.90
C TRP A 251 17.79 -15.04 16.39
N PHE A 252 16.93 -14.63 15.46
CA PHE A 252 15.63 -14.05 15.75
C PHE A 252 14.74 -15.05 16.50
N ALA A 253 14.66 -16.30 16.03
CA ALA A 253 13.85 -17.34 16.66
C ALA A 253 14.33 -17.67 18.09
N GLU A 254 15.65 -17.73 18.30
CA GLU A 254 16.25 -17.93 19.63
C GLU A 254 15.89 -16.79 20.58
N ALA A 255 16.02 -15.53 20.14
CA ALA A 255 15.65 -14.37 20.94
C ALA A 255 14.16 -14.35 21.28
N VAL A 256 13.30 -14.67 20.32
CA VAL A 256 11.85 -14.79 20.55
C VAL A 256 11.53 -15.82 21.62
N ALA A 257 12.17 -16.99 21.57
CA ALA A 257 11.96 -18.03 22.58
C ALA A 257 12.50 -17.62 23.96
N ARG A 258 13.71 -17.03 24.01
CA ARG A 258 14.37 -16.60 25.25
C ARG A 258 13.59 -15.50 25.97
N GLU A 259 13.13 -14.50 25.23
CA GLU A 259 12.40 -13.34 25.78
C GLU A 259 10.90 -13.60 25.98
N GLY A 260 10.40 -14.75 25.55
CA GLY A 260 8.98 -15.10 25.66
C GLY A 260 8.06 -14.26 24.77
N TYR A 261 8.56 -13.71 23.67
CA TYR A 261 7.71 -13.03 22.70
C TYR A 261 6.75 -14.02 22.04
N VAL A 262 5.51 -13.58 21.77
CA VAL A 262 4.46 -14.44 21.24
C VAL A 262 4.54 -14.51 19.72
N PRO A 263 4.85 -15.66 19.10
CA PRO A 263 4.80 -15.81 17.66
C PRO A 263 3.34 -15.86 17.17
N VAL A 264 3.05 -15.24 16.03
CA VAL A 264 1.75 -15.41 15.36
C VAL A 264 1.70 -16.79 14.70
N ARG A 265 0.59 -17.49 14.91
CA ARG A 265 0.43 -18.87 14.42
C ARG A 265 0.07 -18.91 12.93
N ALA A 266 0.55 -19.94 12.25
CA ALA A 266 0.10 -20.27 10.91
C ALA A 266 -1.36 -20.75 10.93
N GLN A 267 -2.12 -20.38 9.90
CA GLN A 267 -3.56 -20.59 9.80
C GLN A 267 -3.88 -21.31 8.50
N ALA A 268 -4.68 -22.38 8.59
CA ALA A 268 -5.13 -23.13 7.42
C ALA A 268 -6.12 -22.32 6.55
N ALA A 269 -6.94 -21.48 7.20
CA ALA A 269 -7.87 -20.57 6.54
C ALA A 269 -7.66 -19.13 7.05
N PRO A 270 -6.65 -18.40 6.54
CA PRO A 270 -6.34 -17.07 7.03
C PRO A 270 -7.54 -16.11 6.92
N ILE A 271 -7.68 -15.25 7.94
CA ILE A 271 -8.66 -14.17 7.98
C ILE A 271 -7.90 -12.88 7.76
N VAL A 272 -8.38 -12.05 6.84
CA VAL A 272 -7.80 -10.73 6.58
C VAL A 272 -8.80 -9.66 6.92
N MET A 273 -8.42 -8.72 7.78
CA MET A 273 -9.18 -7.52 8.06
C MET A 273 -8.41 -6.31 7.52
N ASN A 274 -8.98 -5.62 6.54
CA ASN A 274 -8.30 -4.55 5.82
C ASN A 274 -9.10 -3.25 5.95
N VAL A 275 -8.49 -2.21 6.51
CA VAL A 275 -9.11 -0.89 6.62
C VAL A 275 -8.54 0.05 5.57
N LYS A 276 -9.43 0.63 4.76
CA LYS A 276 -9.11 1.55 3.68
C LYS A 276 -9.74 2.91 3.93
N GLY A 277 -9.01 3.95 3.56
CA GLY A 277 -9.43 5.35 3.69
C GLY A 277 -8.23 6.29 3.71
N ALA A 278 -8.50 7.58 3.55
CA ALA A 278 -7.50 8.63 3.48
C ALA A 278 -6.63 8.74 4.74
N SER A 279 -5.55 9.52 4.67
CA SER A 279 -4.80 9.90 5.86
C SER A 279 -5.73 10.55 6.90
N ALA A 280 -5.50 10.28 8.19
CA ALA A 280 -6.31 10.79 9.30
C ALA A 280 -7.83 10.43 9.27
N SER A 281 -8.25 9.46 8.47
CA SER A 281 -9.65 8.98 8.40
C SER A 281 -10.11 8.09 9.58
N GLY A 282 -9.26 7.83 10.57
CA GLY A 282 -9.59 6.97 11.72
C GLY A 282 -9.40 5.45 11.48
N LYS A 283 -8.56 5.04 10.53
CA LYS A 283 -8.29 3.60 10.30
C LYS A 283 -7.79 2.88 11.56
N SER A 284 -6.77 3.45 12.20
CA SER A 284 -6.17 2.88 13.40
C SER A 284 -7.10 2.89 14.63
N THR A 285 -8.14 3.75 14.67
CA THR A 285 -9.15 3.75 15.75
C THR A 285 -10.15 2.60 15.61
N MET A 286 -10.15 1.87 14.49
CA MET A 286 -10.96 0.66 14.29
C MET A 286 -10.43 -0.57 15.04
N ARG A 287 -9.18 -0.56 15.51
CA ARG A 287 -8.53 -1.73 16.14
C ARG A 287 -9.37 -2.39 17.25
N PRO A 288 -10.00 -1.66 18.19
CA PRO A 288 -10.84 -2.27 19.21
C PRO A 288 -12.05 -3.02 18.62
N LEU A 289 -12.67 -2.47 17.57
CA LEU A 289 -13.81 -3.09 16.88
C LEU A 289 -13.37 -4.33 16.10
N GLN A 290 -12.20 -4.30 15.47
CA GLN A 290 -11.62 -5.44 14.77
C GLN A 290 -11.24 -6.57 15.73
N ARG A 291 -10.70 -6.22 16.90
CA ARG A 291 -10.44 -7.20 17.99
C ARG A 291 -11.74 -7.81 18.52
N ALA A 292 -12.81 -7.03 18.62
CA ALA A 292 -14.13 -7.55 18.99
C ALA A 292 -14.69 -8.48 17.89
N LEU A 293 -14.48 -8.15 16.61
CA LEU A 293 -14.83 -9.02 15.49
C LEU A 293 -14.05 -10.33 15.55
N ALA A 294 -12.73 -10.31 15.73
CA ALA A 294 -11.92 -11.52 15.84
C ALA A 294 -12.46 -12.48 16.92
N ARG A 295 -12.83 -11.94 18.08
CA ARG A 295 -13.48 -12.72 19.16
C ARG A 295 -14.82 -13.30 18.77
N ARG A 296 -15.67 -12.54 18.06
CA ARG A 296 -16.96 -13.04 17.54
C ARG A 296 -16.78 -14.18 16.55
N LEU A 297 -15.70 -14.14 15.77
CA LEU A 297 -15.33 -15.20 14.84
C LEU A 297 -14.69 -16.42 15.51
N GLY A 298 -14.47 -16.37 16.84
CA GLY A 298 -13.84 -17.45 17.60
C GLY A 298 -12.31 -17.43 17.57
N GLU A 299 -11.68 -16.38 17.04
CA GLU A 299 -10.24 -16.30 16.85
C GLU A 299 -9.53 -15.52 17.95
N SER A 300 -8.29 -15.90 18.24
CA SER A 300 -7.42 -15.14 19.14
C SER A 300 -6.83 -13.93 18.44
N TRP A 301 -6.81 -12.78 19.12
CA TRP A 301 -6.10 -11.60 18.63
C TRP A 301 -4.60 -11.85 18.46
N SER A 302 -4.02 -12.76 19.25
CA SER A 302 -2.60 -13.11 19.16
C SER A 302 -2.22 -13.77 17.83
N ASP A 303 -3.19 -14.29 17.09
CA ASP A 303 -2.96 -14.97 15.82
C ASP A 303 -3.03 -14.02 14.61
N PHE A 304 -3.27 -12.72 14.84
CA PHE A 304 -3.24 -11.68 13.82
C PHE A 304 -1.89 -10.97 13.79
N ALA A 305 -1.23 -11.00 12.63
CA ALA A 305 -0.13 -10.09 12.34
C ALA A 305 -0.69 -8.70 12.02
N VAL A 306 -0.28 -7.68 12.78
CA VAL A 306 -0.73 -6.29 12.62
C VAL A 306 0.18 -5.56 11.65
N ILE A 307 -0.21 -5.56 10.38
CA ILE A 307 0.53 -4.96 9.27
C ILE A 307 0.24 -3.46 9.21
N THR A 308 1.12 -2.67 9.83
CA THR A 308 1.03 -1.20 9.87
C THR A 308 2.41 -0.54 9.71
N PRO A 309 2.97 -0.49 8.48
CA PRO A 309 4.31 0.03 8.19
C PRO A 309 4.61 1.42 8.77
N ASP A 310 3.56 2.22 8.97
CA ASP A 310 3.64 3.58 9.50
C ASP A 310 4.27 3.65 10.91
N ILE A 311 4.31 2.54 11.67
CA ILE A 311 4.97 2.50 12.99
C ILE A 311 6.51 2.47 12.90
N TRP A 312 7.07 2.04 11.75
CA TRP A 312 8.52 1.97 11.56
C TRP A 312 9.20 3.34 11.58
N ARG A 313 8.49 4.41 11.22
CA ARG A 313 9.04 5.77 11.08
C ARG A 313 9.83 6.24 12.30
N LYS A 314 9.28 6.04 13.51
CA LYS A 314 9.93 6.44 14.77
C LYS A 314 11.08 5.51 15.19
N PHE A 315 11.21 4.36 14.53
CA PHE A 315 12.39 3.51 14.68
C PHE A 315 13.48 3.93 13.69
N LEU A 316 13.07 4.23 12.46
CA LEU A 316 13.97 4.60 11.36
C LEU A 316 14.61 5.99 11.55
N LEU A 317 13.90 6.90 12.22
CA LEU A 317 14.35 8.28 12.46
C LEU A 317 14.04 8.67 13.91
N ASP A 318 15.07 9.16 14.60
CA ASP A 318 14.90 9.89 15.86
C ASP A 318 14.33 11.27 15.57
N TYR A 319 13.14 11.55 16.11
CA TYR A 319 12.42 12.80 15.86
C TYR A 319 13.03 13.96 16.65
N ASP A 320 13.74 13.67 17.75
CA ASP A 320 14.36 14.71 18.56
C ASP A 320 15.68 15.17 17.93
N SER A 321 16.23 14.40 16.97
CA SER A 321 17.50 14.69 16.29
C SER A 321 17.39 15.60 15.08
N ILE A 322 16.18 16.03 14.66
CA ILE A 322 15.95 16.73 13.38
C ILE A 322 15.61 18.22 13.51
N GLY A 323 15.52 18.73 14.75
CA GLY A 323 15.32 20.16 15.04
C GLY A 323 14.16 20.77 14.26
N ASP A 324 14.42 21.86 13.56
CA ASP A 324 13.42 22.63 12.79
C ASP A 324 12.72 21.83 11.69
N ALA A 325 13.27 20.67 11.30
CA ALA A 325 12.66 19.78 10.32
C ALA A 325 11.56 18.88 10.91
N ILE A 326 11.18 19.03 12.18
CA ILE A 326 10.19 18.17 12.86
C ILE A 326 8.86 18.04 12.10
N GLY A 327 8.41 19.12 11.43
CA GLY A 327 7.21 19.09 10.60
C GLY A 327 7.31 18.16 9.38
N TYR A 328 8.52 17.78 8.99
CA TYR A 328 8.83 16.91 7.85
C TYR A 328 9.24 15.48 8.26
N ALA A 329 9.14 15.10 9.55
CA ALA A 329 9.58 13.78 10.03
C ALA A 329 8.96 12.59 9.25
N GLY A 330 7.71 12.74 8.81
CA GLY A 330 7.06 11.78 7.92
C GLY A 330 7.71 11.72 6.54
N THR A 331 7.97 12.87 5.91
CA THR A 331 8.61 12.98 4.59
C THR A 331 10.05 12.44 4.62
N LEU A 332 10.83 12.76 5.66
CA LEU A 332 12.21 12.32 5.84
C LEU A 332 12.39 10.79 5.96
N THR A 333 11.31 10.05 6.25
CA THR A 333 11.30 8.59 6.34
C THR A 333 10.52 7.91 5.21
N GLY A 334 9.84 8.69 4.36
CA GLY A 334 8.83 8.19 3.41
C GLY A 334 9.36 7.12 2.47
N HIS A 335 10.43 7.44 1.73
CA HIS A 335 11.03 6.53 0.75
C HIS A 335 11.60 5.26 1.38
N GLU A 336 12.17 5.35 2.59
CA GLU A 336 12.71 4.18 3.25
C GLU A 336 11.59 3.25 3.73
N VAL A 337 10.50 3.80 4.29
CA VAL A 337 9.32 3.00 4.64
C VAL A 337 8.81 2.27 3.40
N GLU A 338 8.70 2.93 2.26
CA GLU A 338 8.30 2.29 0.99
C GLU A 338 9.23 1.13 0.59
N ILE A 339 10.54 1.30 0.75
CA ILE A 339 11.53 0.24 0.49
C ILE A 339 11.32 -0.95 1.44
N VAL A 340 11.21 -0.72 2.76
CA VAL A 340 10.99 -1.79 3.75
C VAL A 340 9.64 -2.49 3.51
N ASP A 341 8.65 -1.75 3.07
CA ASP A 341 7.29 -2.22 2.82
C ASP A 341 7.20 -3.12 1.57
N ARG A 342 7.99 -2.83 0.51
CA ARG A 342 8.18 -3.77 -0.61
C ARG A 342 8.90 -5.06 -0.18
N LYS A 343 9.89 -4.94 0.71
CA LYS A 343 10.58 -6.11 1.28
C LYS A 343 9.65 -6.97 2.13
N LEU A 344 8.73 -6.34 2.88
CA LEU A 344 7.64 -7.02 3.59
C LEU A 344 6.75 -7.81 2.62
N ASP A 345 6.34 -7.24 1.48
CA ASP A 345 5.52 -7.97 0.50
C ASP A 345 6.20 -9.25 0.00
N ARG A 346 7.50 -9.16 -0.33
CA ARG A 346 8.31 -10.33 -0.69
C ARG A 346 8.39 -11.34 0.45
N TYR A 347 8.61 -10.88 1.68
CA TYR A 347 8.66 -11.75 2.86
C TYR A 347 7.34 -12.50 3.05
N MET A 348 6.21 -11.80 2.95
CA MET A 348 4.87 -12.38 3.08
C MET A 348 4.58 -13.38 1.95
N ALA A 349 5.02 -13.11 0.73
CA ALA A 349 4.90 -14.06 -0.39
C ALA A 349 5.71 -15.35 -0.14
N ARG A 350 6.92 -15.25 0.43
CA ARG A 350 7.68 -16.42 0.88
C ARG A 350 6.97 -17.16 2.01
N LYS A 351 6.55 -16.45 3.06
CA LYS A 351 5.80 -17.00 4.20
C LYS A 351 4.54 -17.78 3.74
N ALA A 352 3.87 -17.28 2.70
CA ALA A 352 2.74 -17.98 2.08
C ALA A 352 3.10 -19.27 1.37
N ARG A 353 4.14 -19.27 0.54
CA ARG A 353 4.62 -20.49 -0.15
C ARG A 353 5.04 -21.58 0.82
N GLU A 354 5.53 -21.20 1.99
CA GLU A 354 5.93 -22.12 3.05
C GLU A 354 4.75 -22.60 3.93
N GLY A 355 3.50 -22.18 3.62
CA GLY A 355 2.32 -22.59 4.39
C GLY A 355 2.22 -21.96 5.78
N ARG A 356 2.93 -20.85 6.02
CA ARG A 356 3.05 -20.22 7.35
C ARG A 356 2.18 -18.97 7.53
N MET A 357 1.20 -18.72 6.67
CA MET A 357 0.37 -17.51 6.76
C MET A 357 -0.45 -17.44 8.04
N SER A 358 -0.37 -16.32 8.74
CA SER A 358 -1.24 -16.01 9.88
C SER A 358 -2.52 -15.30 9.43
N HIS A 359 -3.45 -15.02 10.35
CA HIS A 359 -4.44 -13.99 10.10
C HIS A 359 -3.72 -12.63 9.96
N LEU A 360 -4.32 -11.70 9.21
CA LEU A 360 -3.74 -10.39 8.93
C LEU A 360 -4.70 -9.27 9.29
N LEU A 361 -4.18 -8.28 10.01
CA LEU A 361 -4.80 -6.98 10.16
C LEU A 361 -4.01 -5.97 9.33
N ILE A 362 -4.60 -5.41 8.28
CA ILE A 362 -3.92 -4.52 7.36
C ILE A 362 -4.42 -3.09 7.60
N ASP A 363 -3.53 -2.24 8.10
CA ASP A 363 -3.67 -0.78 8.18
C ASP A 363 -2.49 -0.14 7.45
N ARG A 364 -2.50 -0.34 6.14
CA ARG A 364 -1.48 0.12 5.20
C ARG A 364 -2.12 1.01 4.15
N PHE A 365 -1.58 2.21 4.03
CA PHE A 365 -1.84 3.12 2.93
C PHE A 365 -0.69 2.97 1.93
N ARG A 366 -0.98 2.57 0.70
CA ARG A 366 -0.08 2.75 -0.44
C ARG A 366 -0.84 3.42 -1.57
N PHE A 367 -0.13 4.23 -2.35
CA PHE A 367 -0.67 4.88 -3.55
C PHE A 367 -1.11 3.84 -4.61
N ASP A 368 -0.34 2.76 -4.79
CA ASP A 368 -0.69 1.61 -5.65
C ASP A 368 -1.69 0.63 -5.02
N SER A 369 -2.01 0.73 -3.71
CA SER A 369 -3.01 -0.16 -3.09
C SER A 369 -4.43 0.09 -3.58
N PHE A 370 -4.66 1.25 -4.20
CA PHE A 370 -5.90 1.63 -4.87
C PHE A 370 -5.83 1.35 -6.38
N ASN A 371 -4.65 1.53 -6.98
CA ASN A 371 -4.36 1.16 -8.36
C ASN A 371 -3.97 -0.32 -8.43
N ALA A 372 -4.93 -1.21 -8.20
CA ALA A 372 -4.77 -2.61 -8.60
C ALA A 372 -4.60 -2.60 -10.12
N ASP A 373 -3.35 -2.69 -10.59
CA ASP A 373 -3.00 -2.56 -12.01
C ASP A 373 -3.92 -3.49 -12.82
N SER A 374 -4.87 -2.90 -13.56
CA SER A 374 -5.99 -3.59 -14.22
C SER A 374 -5.54 -4.62 -15.27
N ARG A 375 -4.24 -4.64 -15.58
CA ARG A 375 -3.54 -5.62 -16.41
C ARG A 375 -3.20 -6.92 -15.68
N THR A 376 -3.19 -6.93 -14.35
CA THR A 376 -3.05 -8.13 -13.52
C THR A 376 -4.37 -8.42 -12.83
N GLN A 377 -5.18 -9.32 -13.40
CA GLN A 377 -6.56 -9.61 -12.96
C GLN A 377 -6.73 -10.13 -11.51
N ASP A 378 -5.64 -10.25 -10.74
CA ASP A 378 -5.62 -10.98 -9.47
C ASP A 378 -5.29 -10.16 -8.23
N GLY A 379 -5.03 -8.84 -8.34
CA GLY A 379 -4.58 -8.07 -7.17
C GLY A 379 -3.36 -8.72 -6.51
N SER A 380 -2.47 -9.30 -7.34
CA SER A 380 -1.37 -10.18 -6.95
C SER A 380 -0.33 -9.50 -6.05
N GLN A 381 -0.40 -8.19 -5.86
CA GLN A 381 0.47 -7.44 -4.95
C GLN A 381 -0.19 -7.14 -3.60
N LEU A 382 -1.50 -7.38 -3.48
CA LEU A 382 -2.27 -7.12 -2.28
C LEU A 382 -2.13 -8.29 -1.29
N LEU A 383 -1.74 -7.98 -0.05
CA LEU A 383 -1.71 -8.96 1.04
C LEU A 383 -3.09 -9.59 1.31
N THR A 384 -4.17 -8.89 0.93
CA THR A 384 -5.55 -9.39 0.99
C THR A 384 -5.74 -10.72 0.26
N ARG A 385 -4.94 -11.02 -0.78
CA ARG A 385 -5.02 -12.28 -1.54
C ARG A 385 -4.82 -13.54 -0.71
N PHE A 386 -4.10 -13.43 0.40
CA PHE A 386 -3.83 -14.54 1.29
C PHE A 386 -5.01 -14.91 2.19
N GLY A 387 -6.06 -14.07 2.24
CA GLY A 387 -7.27 -14.36 3.01
C GLY A 387 -8.17 -15.40 2.35
N HIS A 388 -8.66 -16.33 3.15
CA HIS A 388 -9.83 -17.15 2.82
C HIS A 388 -11.12 -16.38 3.15
N ARG A 389 -11.15 -15.75 4.33
CA ARG A 389 -12.19 -14.79 4.74
C ARG A 389 -11.59 -13.39 4.76
N VAL A 390 -12.21 -12.46 4.05
CA VAL A 390 -11.70 -11.10 3.86
C VAL A 390 -12.76 -10.10 4.32
N PHE A 391 -12.38 -9.20 5.22
CA PHE A 391 -13.19 -8.07 5.66
C PHE A 391 -12.58 -6.78 5.11
N MET A 392 -13.28 -6.14 4.16
CA MET A 392 -12.91 -4.86 3.55
C MET A 392 -13.70 -3.72 4.20
N LEU A 393 -13.03 -2.91 5.00
CA LEU A 393 -13.64 -1.81 5.75
C LEU A 393 -13.24 -0.49 5.09
N PHE A 394 -14.21 0.30 4.64
CA PHE A 394 -13.99 1.55 3.91
C PHE A 394 -14.43 2.75 4.75
N MET A 395 -13.47 3.53 5.21
CA MET A 395 -13.70 4.74 6.00
C MET A 395 -14.05 5.91 5.10
N ILE A 396 -15.24 6.45 5.25
CA ILE A 396 -15.73 7.68 4.64
C ILE A 396 -15.62 8.78 5.70
N THR A 397 -14.74 9.74 5.46
CA THR A 397 -14.49 10.87 6.37
C THR A 397 -14.48 12.15 5.54
N PRO A 398 -15.18 13.21 5.97
CA PRO A 398 -15.12 14.51 5.31
C PRO A 398 -13.67 15.00 5.16
N PRO A 399 -13.24 15.42 3.95
CA PRO A 399 -11.85 15.82 3.71
C PRO A 399 -11.34 16.94 4.62
N ASP A 400 -12.16 17.94 4.92
CA ASP A 400 -11.85 19.03 5.86
C ASP A 400 -11.57 18.51 7.28
N ALA A 401 -12.38 17.56 7.77
CA ALA A 401 -12.14 16.93 9.07
C ALA A 401 -10.81 16.15 9.13
N THR A 402 -10.34 15.61 7.99
CA THR A 402 -9.03 14.93 7.96
C THR A 402 -7.85 15.88 8.17
N VAL A 403 -7.97 17.15 7.73
CA VAL A 403 -6.96 18.20 7.94
C VAL A 403 -6.81 18.51 9.41
N GLU A 404 -7.92 18.76 10.10
CA GLU A 404 -7.92 19.06 11.54
C GLU A 404 -7.42 17.88 12.39
N ARG A 405 -7.85 16.66 12.06
CA ARG A 405 -7.39 15.44 12.73
C ARG A 405 -5.90 15.20 12.54
N ALA A 406 -5.38 15.48 11.35
CA ALA A 406 -3.95 15.35 11.06
C ALA A 406 -3.12 16.34 11.88
N TRP A 407 -3.59 17.58 12.04
CA TRP A 407 -2.94 18.59 12.88
C TRP A 407 -2.81 18.14 14.34
N ILE A 408 -3.91 17.66 14.94
CA ILE A 408 -3.91 17.14 16.32
C ILE A 408 -2.92 15.97 16.45
N ARG A 409 -2.93 15.04 15.48
CA ARG A 409 -1.98 13.91 15.44
C ARG A 409 -0.54 14.40 15.29
N GLY A 410 -0.31 15.46 14.53
CA GLY A 410 0.98 16.14 14.38
C GLY A 410 1.51 16.60 15.73
N ARG A 411 0.70 17.33 16.50
CA ARG A 411 1.07 17.82 17.83
C ARG A 411 1.37 16.69 18.83
N ILE A 412 0.58 15.62 18.82
CA ILE A 412 0.74 14.53 19.78
C ILE A 412 1.92 13.63 19.41
N PHE A 413 2.09 13.30 18.13
CA PHE A 413 3.01 12.24 17.70
C PHE A 413 4.15 12.71 16.79
N GLY A 414 4.22 13.99 16.42
CA GLY A 414 5.22 14.55 15.50
C GLY A 414 4.95 14.21 14.03
N ARG A 415 3.73 13.78 13.72
CA ARG A 415 3.33 13.33 12.38
C ARG A 415 2.53 14.40 11.64
N TYR A 416 3.20 15.49 11.33
CA TYR A 416 2.62 16.56 10.53
C TYR A 416 2.56 16.17 9.05
N LYS A 417 1.60 16.78 8.34
CA LYS A 417 1.40 16.69 6.90
C LYS A 417 0.92 18.03 6.37
N ALA A 418 1.36 18.39 5.18
CA ALA A 418 0.87 19.58 4.49
C ALA A 418 -0.60 19.39 4.09
N VAL A 419 -1.33 20.51 3.93
CA VAL A 419 -2.78 20.50 3.66
C VAL A 419 -3.07 19.93 2.28
N ASP A 420 -2.32 20.38 1.28
CA ASP A 420 -2.38 19.90 -0.10
C ASP A 420 -2.15 18.38 -0.19
N ASP A 421 -1.14 17.87 0.53
CA ASP A 421 -0.86 16.44 0.64
C ASP A 421 -2.04 15.66 1.26
N LEU A 422 -2.68 16.22 2.31
CA LEU A 422 -3.84 15.57 2.94
C LEU A 422 -5.06 15.53 2.01
N LEU A 423 -5.36 16.63 1.32
CA LEU A 423 -6.50 16.71 0.41
C LEU A 423 -6.28 15.86 -0.85
N ALA A 424 -5.06 15.84 -1.40
CA ALA A 424 -4.69 14.95 -2.50
C ALA A 424 -4.88 13.46 -2.11
N HIS A 425 -4.46 13.06 -0.91
CA HIS A 425 -4.71 11.71 -0.39
C HIS A 425 -6.19 11.37 -0.23
N ASN A 426 -7.05 12.35 0.05
CA ASN A 426 -8.49 12.13 0.08
C ASN A 426 -9.01 11.84 -1.33
N VAL A 427 -8.71 12.70 -2.30
CA VAL A 427 -9.11 12.53 -3.71
C VAL A 427 -8.71 11.14 -4.21
N GLU A 428 -7.47 10.74 -3.97
CA GLU A 428 -6.96 9.43 -4.37
C GLU A 428 -7.70 8.28 -3.69
N ALA A 429 -7.86 8.33 -2.36
CA ALA A 429 -8.54 7.27 -1.61
C ALA A 429 -9.98 7.07 -2.07
N PHE A 430 -10.72 8.16 -2.33
CA PHE A 430 -12.10 8.09 -2.80
C PHE A 430 -12.21 7.71 -4.28
N THR A 431 -11.23 8.06 -5.10
CA THR A 431 -11.14 7.63 -6.51
C THR A 431 -10.94 6.11 -6.60
N GLY A 432 -10.04 5.56 -5.78
CA GLY A 432 -9.69 4.13 -5.81
C GLY A 432 -10.63 3.20 -5.03
N MET A 433 -11.40 3.74 -4.08
CA MET A 433 -12.27 2.94 -3.21
C MET A 433 -13.29 2.08 -4.00
N PRO A 434 -14.00 2.60 -5.02
CA PRO A 434 -14.88 1.78 -5.86
C PRO A 434 -14.15 0.65 -6.59
N GLU A 435 -13.00 0.92 -7.19
CA GLU A 435 -12.23 -0.08 -7.94
C GLU A 435 -11.77 -1.23 -7.04
N LEU A 436 -11.23 -0.89 -5.87
CA LEU A 436 -10.84 -1.88 -4.87
C LEU A 436 -12.05 -2.67 -4.35
N PHE A 437 -13.17 -2.01 -4.05
CA PHE A 437 -14.41 -2.68 -3.66
C PHE A 437 -14.82 -3.73 -4.70
N PHE A 438 -14.91 -3.36 -5.98
CA PHE A 438 -15.34 -4.28 -7.01
C PHE A 438 -14.32 -5.36 -7.38
N THR A 439 -13.03 -5.13 -7.12
CA THR A 439 -11.99 -6.16 -7.26
C THR A 439 -12.27 -7.37 -6.35
N TRP A 440 -12.86 -7.13 -5.18
CA TRP A 440 -13.14 -8.17 -4.18
C TRP A 440 -14.61 -8.59 -4.12
N ALA A 441 -15.55 -7.67 -4.33
CA ALA A 441 -16.97 -7.90 -4.05
C ALA A 441 -17.57 -9.12 -4.76
N ALA A 442 -17.04 -9.52 -5.93
CA ALA A 442 -17.52 -10.64 -6.72
C ALA A 442 -16.55 -11.84 -6.80
N LYS A 443 -15.49 -11.87 -5.96
CA LYS A 443 -14.57 -13.02 -5.93
C LYS A 443 -15.30 -14.24 -5.39
N ALA A 444 -15.40 -15.30 -6.19
CA ALA A 444 -16.16 -16.52 -5.88
C ALA A 444 -15.36 -17.55 -5.07
N ASP A 445 -14.02 -17.45 -5.08
CA ASP A 445 -13.10 -18.36 -4.41
C ASP A 445 -12.85 -18.00 -2.94
N LYS A 446 -13.46 -16.90 -2.45
CA LYS A 446 -13.23 -16.34 -1.11
C LYS A 446 -14.54 -15.87 -0.48
N GLN A 447 -14.61 -15.89 0.85
CA GLN A 447 -15.68 -15.23 1.59
C GLN A 447 -15.27 -13.76 1.79
N VAL A 448 -15.98 -12.84 1.14
CA VAL A 448 -15.64 -11.41 1.17
C VAL A 448 -16.78 -10.63 1.79
N TYR A 449 -16.52 -10.08 2.96
CA TYR A 449 -17.35 -9.11 3.65
C TYR A 449 -16.83 -7.72 3.36
N TYR A 450 -17.75 -6.77 3.20
CA TYR A 450 -17.39 -5.36 3.06
C TYR A 450 -18.33 -4.47 3.86
N GLU A 451 -17.79 -3.36 4.33
CA GLU A 451 -18.53 -2.37 5.09
C GLU A 451 -18.00 -0.97 4.79
N PHE A 452 -18.91 -0.06 4.46
CA PHE A 452 -18.67 1.37 4.34
C PHE A 452 -19.05 2.03 5.66
N LEU A 453 -18.16 2.86 6.18
CA LEU A 453 -18.23 3.42 7.53
C LEU A 453 -18.14 4.94 7.46
N ASP A 454 -19.17 5.63 7.91
CA ASP A 454 -19.14 7.06 8.14
C ASP A 454 -18.41 7.34 9.45
N ASN A 455 -17.33 8.11 9.36
CA ASN A 455 -16.51 8.53 10.49
C ASN A 455 -16.52 10.05 10.70
N SER A 456 -17.64 10.70 10.37
CA SER A 456 -17.97 12.09 10.77
C SER A 456 -18.43 12.21 12.24
N VAL A 457 -18.15 11.21 13.07
CA VAL A 457 -18.49 11.17 14.50
C VAL A 457 -17.37 11.78 15.37
N PRO A 458 -17.68 12.23 16.61
CA PRO A 458 -16.69 12.66 17.58
C PRO A 458 -15.61 11.61 17.88
N LEU A 459 -14.43 12.07 18.32
CA LEU A 459 -13.34 11.18 18.70
C LEU A 459 -13.76 10.26 19.85
N GLY A 460 -13.54 8.95 19.66
CA GLY A 460 -13.90 7.92 20.65
C GLY A 460 -15.27 7.31 20.42
N GLU A 461 -16.12 7.93 19.60
CA GLU A 461 -17.38 7.33 19.19
C GLU A 461 -17.18 6.28 18.09
N ARG A 462 -18.13 5.35 18.03
CA ARG A 462 -18.14 4.28 17.03
C ARG A 462 -18.63 4.85 15.69
N PRO A 463 -17.95 4.58 14.57
CA PRO A 463 -18.41 5.03 13.26
C PRO A 463 -19.75 4.37 12.90
N ARG A 464 -20.51 5.03 12.02
CA ARG A 464 -21.83 4.58 11.58
C ARG A 464 -21.70 3.70 10.34
N THR A 465 -22.45 2.60 10.28
CA THR A 465 -22.49 1.76 9.06
C THR A 465 -23.32 2.45 8.00
N VAL A 466 -22.71 2.72 6.86
CA VAL A 466 -23.34 3.33 5.68
C VAL A 466 -23.95 2.27 4.78
N ALA A 467 -23.16 1.24 4.51
CA ALA A 467 -23.56 0.09 3.72
C ALA A 467 -22.69 -1.11 4.09
N PHE A 468 -23.21 -2.32 3.92
CA PHE A 468 -22.46 -3.54 4.21
C PHE A 468 -22.94 -4.70 3.34
N GLY A 469 -22.15 -5.75 3.24
CA GLY A 469 -22.59 -6.94 2.52
C GLY A 469 -21.53 -8.02 2.38
N GLU A 470 -21.87 -9.02 1.59
CA GLU A 470 -21.08 -10.22 1.37
C GLU A 470 -21.26 -10.70 -0.07
N ASN A 471 -20.14 -11.07 -0.71
CA ASN A 471 -20.07 -11.76 -2.01
C ASN A 471 -21.18 -11.38 -3.01
N GLY A 472 -21.14 -10.13 -3.50
CA GLY A 472 -22.04 -9.65 -4.54
C GLY A 472 -23.40 -9.16 -4.05
N ASN A 473 -23.66 -9.20 -2.74
CA ASN A 473 -24.87 -8.65 -2.12
C ASN A 473 -24.53 -7.40 -1.31
N LEU A 474 -25.24 -6.30 -1.49
CA LEU A 474 -25.01 -5.06 -0.75
C LEU A 474 -26.30 -4.60 -0.09
N THR A 475 -26.22 -4.20 1.17
CA THR A 475 -27.30 -3.50 1.89
C THR A 475 -26.86 -2.08 2.15
N VAL A 476 -27.65 -1.12 1.69
CA VAL A 476 -27.44 0.32 1.84
C VAL A 476 -28.35 0.84 2.95
N LEU A 477 -27.77 1.49 3.95
CA LEU A 477 -28.47 2.11 5.07
C LEU A 477 -28.53 3.64 4.94
N ASN A 478 -27.50 4.22 4.32
CA ASN A 478 -27.46 5.64 4.02
C ASN A 478 -26.83 5.83 2.63
N ALA A 479 -27.63 6.25 1.65
CA ALA A 479 -27.15 6.40 0.29
C ALA A 479 -26.32 7.67 0.08
N GLY A 480 -26.54 8.71 0.88
CA GLY A 480 -25.83 9.98 0.81
C GLY A 480 -24.31 9.83 0.91
N TYR A 481 -23.84 9.06 1.89
CA TYR A 481 -22.40 8.80 2.04
C TYR A 481 -21.81 7.98 0.87
N LEU A 482 -22.60 7.15 0.17
CA LEU A 482 -22.12 6.48 -1.04
C LEU A 482 -22.00 7.44 -2.23
N ILE A 483 -22.81 8.50 -2.26
CA ILE A 483 -22.68 9.62 -3.20
C ILE A 483 -21.46 10.48 -2.84
N ASP A 484 -21.20 10.67 -1.54
CA ASP A 484 -20.03 11.42 -1.06
C ASP A 484 -18.70 10.84 -1.54
N ILE A 485 -18.61 9.52 -1.73
CA ILE A 485 -17.42 8.89 -2.35
C ILE A 485 -17.10 9.55 -3.70
N ALA A 486 -18.11 9.88 -4.52
CA ALA A 486 -17.88 10.56 -5.80
C ALA A 486 -17.72 12.08 -5.67
N ARG A 487 -18.29 12.70 -4.63
CA ARG A 487 -18.11 14.13 -4.34
C ARG A 487 -16.70 14.44 -3.88
N TYR A 488 -16.15 13.62 -3.01
CA TYR A 488 -14.84 13.84 -2.41
C TYR A 488 -13.67 13.63 -3.38
N THR A 489 -13.92 13.14 -4.60
CA THR A 489 -12.92 13.17 -5.69
C THR A 489 -12.79 14.53 -6.36
N LYS A 490 -13.72 15.47 -6.09
CA LYS A 490 -13.83 16.78 -6.76
C LYS A 490 -13.39 17.96 -5.89
N ILE A 491 -12.86 17.69 -4.70
CA ILE A 491 -12.45 18.73 -3.76
C ILE A 491 -11.26 19.53 -4.30
N ASN A 492 -11.17 20.78 -3.86
CA ASN A 492 -10.03 21.65 -4.12
C ASN A 492 -8.86 21.25 -3.22
N ILE A 493 -7.77 20.77 -3.81
CA ILE A 493 -6.56 20.37 -3.05
C ILE A 493 -5.73 21.57 -2.59
N ASP A 494 -5.92 22.75 -3.19
CA ASP A 494 -5.20 23.99 -2.87
C ASP A 494 -5.95 24.83 -1.82
N ALA A 495 -6.95 24.24 -1.13
CA ALA A 495 -7.78 24.94 -0.17
C ALA A 495 -6.97 25.40 1.06
N LEU A 496 -7.16 26.66 1.47
CA LEU A 496 -6.53 27.25 2.64
C LEU A 496 -7.48 27.38 3.84
N SER A 497 -8.73 26.95 3.66
CA SER A 497 -9.76 26.95 4.70
C SER A 497 -10.81 25.87 4.44
N PRO A 498 -11.59 25.44 5.45
CA PRO A 498 -12.66 24.45 5.25
C PRO A 498 -13.68 24.87 4.18
N ALA A 499 -13.96 26.17 4.09
CA ALA A 499 -14.95 26.72 3.15
C ALA A 499 -14.52 26.59 1.68
N GLU A 500 -13.22 26.49 1.41
CA GLU A 500 -12.65 26.40 0.07
C GLU A 500 -12.49 24.96 -0.43
N VAL A 501 -12.66 23.96 0.45
CA VAL A 501 -12.44 22.53 0.12
C VAL A 501 -13.43 22.06 -0.94
N TYR A 502 -14.68 22.48 -0.82
CA TYR A 502 -15.77 21.96 -1.62
C TYR A 502 -16.05 22.90 -2.81
N PRO A 503 -16.17 22.36 -4.04
CA PRO A 503 -16.56 23.17 -5.19
C PRO A 503 -18.02 23.65 -5.07
N ASP A 504 -18.51 24.33 -6.11
CA ASP A 504 -19.88 24.84 -6.13
C ASP A 504 -20.94 23.75 -5.87
N ALA A 505 -22.05 24.13 -5.24
CA ALA A 505 -23.11 23.20 -4.86
C ALA A 505 -23.70 22.45 -6.07
N ALA A 506 -23.67 23.01 -7.28
CA ALA A 506 -24.16 22.33 -8.46
C ALA A 506 -23.21 21.20 -8.90
N ALA A 507 -21.90 21.30 -8.70
CA ALA A 507 -20.96 20.20 -8.92
C ALA A 507 -21.15 19.04 -7.92
N LEU A 508 -21.59 19.36 -6.70
CA LEU A 508 -21.87 18.39 -5.63
C LEU A 508 -23.32 17.91 -5.58
N ALA A 509 -24.18 18.37 -6.48
CA ALA A 509 -25.56 17.89 -6.57
C ALA A 509 -25.62 16.34 -6.68
N PRO A 510 -26.49 15.66 -5.91
CA PRO A 510 -26.53 14.19 -5.87
C PRO A 510 -26.59 13.55 -7.27
N GLU A 511 -27.37 14.13 -8.18
CA GLU A 511 -27.65 13.60 -9.52
C GLU A 511 -26.38 13.47 -10.38
N ARG A 512 -25.38 14.31 -10.13
CA ARG A 512 -24.08 14.34 -10.81
C ARG A 512 -23.03 13.43 -10.16
N ASN A 513 -23.38 12.75 -9.07
CA ASN A 513 -22.45 12.00 -8.23
C ASN A 513 -22.89 10.54 -7.98
N THR A 514 -23.84 10.02 -8.75
CA THR A 514 -24.37 8.64 -8.63
C THR A 514 -23.53 7.56 -9.33
N GLY A 515 -22.34 7.90 -9.85
CA GLY A 515 -21.52 6.99 -10.66
C GLY A 515 -21.20 5.67 -9.96
N PHE A 516 -20.89 5.70 -8.66
CA PHE A 516 -20.61 4.50 -7.88
C PHE A 516 -21.86 3.62 -7.68
N LEU A 517 -23.01 4.23 -7.38
CA LEU A 517 -24.29 3.54 -7.21
C LEU A 517 -24.72 2.84 -8.51
N ARG A 518 -24.60 3.51 -9.66
CA ARG A 518 -24.87 2.90 -10.97
C ARG A 518 -23.97 1.70 -11.25
N GLN A 519 -22.71 1.74 -10.82
CA GLN A 519 -21.82 0.58 -10.93
C GLN A 519 -22.26 -0.55 -10.01
N CYS A 520 -22.73 -0.26 -8.80
CA CYS A 520 -23.29 -1.27 -7.88
C CYS A 520 -24.51 -1.95 -8.50
N ALA A 521 -25.44 -1.18 -9.06
CA ALA A 521 -26.63 -1.68 -9.75
C ALA A 521 -26.30 -2.67 -10.88
N ARG A 522 -25.25 -2.36 -11.65
CA ARG A 522 -24.83 -3.16 -12.81
C ARG A 522 -24.03 -4.40 -12.45
N ARG A 523 -23.17 -4.33 -11.42
CA ARG A 523 -22.14 -5.35 -11.15
C ARG A 523 -22.49 -6.30 -10.00
N LEU A 524 -23.35 -5.87 -9.08
CA LEU A 524 -23.74 -6.67 -7.93
C LEU A 524 -24.96 -7.52 -8.28
N ARG A 525 -25.06 -8.68 -7.62
CA ARG A 525 -26.18 -9.61 -7.80
C ARG A 525 -27.46 -9.05 -7.19
N SER A 526 -27.34 -8.54 -5.96
CA SER A 526 -28.45 -7.98 -5.20
C SER A 526 -28.02 -6.72 -4.47
N VAL A 527 -28.86 -5.69 -4.52
CA VAL A 527 -28.71 -4.49 -3.70
C VAL A 527 -30.01 -4.21 -2.96
N ARG A 528 -29.91 -4.08 -1.64
CA ARG A 528 -31.03 -3.85 -0.74
C ARG A 528 -30.89 -2.48 -0.10
N PHE A 529 -32.01 -1.85 0.18
CA PHE A 529 -32.06 -0.62 0.97
C PHE A 529 -32.88 -0.87 2.23
N ALA A 530 -32.34 -0.44 3.37
CA ALA A 530 -32.97 -0.60 4.67
C ALA A 530 -32.87 0.68 5.50
N GLU A 531 -33.87 0.93 6.35
CA GLU A 531 -33.87 2.07 7.27
C GLU A 531 -32.78 1.88 8.34
N ALA A 532 -31.90 2.87 8.48
CA ALA A 532 -30.99 2.93 9.63
C ALA A 532 -31.79 3.02 10.95
N GLY A 533 -31.33 2.32 11.97
CA GLY A 533 -31.93 2.27 13.31
C GLY A 533 -32.93 1.13 13.49
N SER A 534 -33.84 0.92 12.54
CA SER A 534 -34.84 -0.16 12.59
C SER A 534 -34.39 -1.44 11.89
N GLY A 535 -33.53 -1.33 10.86
CA GLY A 535 -33.14 -2.45 10.00
C GLY A 535 -34.25 -2.92 9.05
N LEU A 536 -35.36 -2.18 8.95
CA LEU A 536 -36.46 -2.51 8.06
C LEU A 536 -36.04 -2.39 6.60
N VAL A 537 -36.04 -3.50 5.86
CA VAL A 537 -35.73 -3.52 4.42
C VAL A 537 -36.95 -3.05 3.64
N TYR A 538 -36.78 -2.02 2.82
CA TYR A 538 -37.90 -1.42 2.08
C TYR A 538 -37.78 -1.57 0.56
N ALA A 539 -36.57 -1.76 0.02
CA ALA A 539 -36.36 -2.03 -1.40
C ALA A 539 -35.30 -3.11 -1.62
N CYS A 540 -35.52 -3.93 -2.65
CA CYS A 540 -34.56 -4.91 -3.13
C CYS A 540 -34.42 -4.80 -4.65
N PHE A 541 -33.20 -4.77 -5.14
CA PHE A 541 -32.85 -4.81 -6.55
C PHE A 541 -32.14 -6.14 -6.81
N GLU A 542 -32.77 -7.03 -7.57
CA GLU A 542 -32.18 -8.31 -7.96
C GLU A 542 -32.04 -8.36 -9.47
N THR A 543 -30.82 -8.56 -9.98
CA THR A 543 -30.55 -8.59 -11.43
C THR A 543 -31.14 -7.40 -12.20
N GLY A 544 -31.13 -6.22 -11.58
CA GLY A 544 -31.68 -4.98 -12.15
C GLY A 544 -33.19 -4.81 -12.03
N ARG A 545 -33.91 -5.76 -11.43
CA ARG A 545 -35.35 -5.64 -11.15
C ARG A 545 -35.59 -5.14 -9.74
N LEU A 546 -36.29 -4.02 -9.61
CA LEU A 546 -36.73 -3.48 -8.34
C LEU A 546 -37.97 -4.21 -7.82
N THR A 547 -37.93 -4.55 -6.54
CA THR A 547 -39.05 -5.03 -5.75
C THR A 547 -39.13 -4.20 -4.48
N CYS A 548 -40.26 -3.54 -4.27
CA CYS A 548 -40.56 -2.85 -3.01
C CYS A 548 -41.05 -3.86 -1.98
N LEU A 549 -40.45 -3.89 -0.80
CA LEU A 549 -40.85 -4.80 0.29
C LEU A 549 -41.75 -4.12 1.31
N ASP A 550 -41.60 -2.80 1.48
CA ASP A 550 -42.46 -1.98 2.34
C ASP A 550 -42.69 -0.61 1.69
N ARG A 551 -43.92 -0.37 1.22
CA ARG A 551 -44.28 0.87 0.50
C ARG A 551 -44.24 2.11 1.40
N ALA A 552 -44.59 1.97 2.68
CA ALA A 552 -44.61 3.10 3.59
C ALA A 552 -43.18 3.55 3.93
N ALA A 553 -42.28 2.61 4.21
CA ALA A 553 -40.86 2.87 4.42
C ALA A 553 -40.18 3.39 3.15
N PHE A 554 -40.50 2.83 1.99
CA PHE A 554 -40.01 3.32 0.70
C PHE A 554 -40.40 4.79 0.46
N ALA A 555 -41.67 5.14 0.68
CA ALA A 555 -42.16 6.51 0.51
C ALA A 555 -41.49 7.50 1.49
N ARG A 556 -41.30 7.09 2.76
CA ARG A 556 -40.54 7.89 3.74
C ARG A 556 -39.09 8.10 3.32
N ALA A 557 -38.42 7.04 2.85
CA ALA A 557 -37.04 7.11 2.39
C ALA A 557 -36.88 8.06 1.18
N CYS A 558 -37.86 8.08 0.26
CA CYS A 558 -37.85 9.01 -0.88
C CYS A 558 -38.05 10.49 -0.50
N ALA A 559 -38.45 10.80 0.74
CA ALA A 559 -38.51 12.20 1.21
C ALA A 559 -37.10 12.81 1.35
N ASP A 560 -36.09 11.98 1.60
CA ASP A 560 -34.69 12.39 1.55
C ASP A 560 -34.23 12.53 0.08
N PRO A 561 -33.76 13.73 -0.34
CA PRO A 561 -33.36 13.95 -1.73
C PRO A 561 -32.24 13.03 -2.21
N GLU A 562 -31.27 12.72 -1.34
CA GLU A 562 -30.12 11.89 -1.72
C GLU A 562 -30.52 10.44 -1.91
N THR A 563 -31.36 9.91 -1.01
CA THR A 563 -31.93 8.56 -1.10
C THR A 563 -32.82 8.41 -2.32
N ARG A 564 -33.64 9.41 -2.65
CA ARG A 564 -34.46 9.42 -3.88
C ARG A 564 -33.58 9.35 -5.13
N VAL A 565 -32.53 10.16 -5.21
CA VAL A 565 -31.58 10.16 -6.34
C VAL A 565 -30.79 8.85 -6.40
N ALA A 566 -30.45 8.28 -5.25
CA ALA A 566 -29.81 6.98 -5.19
C ALA A 566 -30.72 5.88 -5.74
N LEU A 567 -31.97 5.79 -5.30
CA LEU A 567 -32.96 4.83 -5.80
C LEU A 567 -33.18 4.99 -7.31
N ALA A 568 -33.27 6.23 -7.81
CA ALA A 568 -33.32 6.54 -9.24
C ALA A 568 -32.09 5.98 -10.00
N ALA A 569 -30.89 6.03 -9.42
CA ALA A 569 -29.69 5.45 -10.01
C ALA A 569 -29.74 3.92 -10.18
N PHE A 570 -30.65 3.23 -9.48
CA PHE A 570 -30.96 1.81 -9.65
C PHE A 570 -32.20 1.55 -10.53
N GLY A 571 -32.74 2.58 -11.19
CA GLY A 571 -33.92 2.47 -12.07
C GLY A 571 -35.26 2.63 -11.36
N ALA A 572 -35.28 3.20 -10.15
CA ALA A 572 -36.50 3.44 -9.36
C ALA A 572 -37.09 4.85 -9.59
N ASP A 573 -37.09 5.33 -10.83
CA ASP A 573 -37.49 6.71 -11.16
C ASP A 573 -38.99 6.98 -10.90
N ASN A 574 -39.79 5.90 -10.81
CA ASN A 574 -41.22 5.97 -10.49
C ASN A 574 -41.56 5.08 -9.26
N PRO A 575 -41.50 5.65 -8.05
CA PRO A 575 -41.90 5.01 -6.80
C PRO A 575 -43.30 4.38 -6.84
N GLU A 576 -44.25 5.07 -7.49
CA GLU A 576 -45.66 4.67 -7.50
C GLU A 576 -45.87 3.42 -8.37
N GLY A 577 -45.18 3.36 -9.50
CA GLY A 577 -45.18 2.21 -10.42
C GLY A 577 -44.33 1.02 -9.98
N THR A 578 -43.63 1.11 -8.84
CA THR A 578 -42.77 0.03 -8.36
C THR A 578 -43.62 -1.12 -7.79
N PRO A 579 -43.45 -2.37 -8.26
CA PRO A 579 -44.17 -3.53 -7.73
C PRO A 579 -43.86 -3.73 -6.24
N CYS A 580 -44.89 -3.94 -5.41
CA CYS A 580 -44.73 -4.33 -4.01
C CYS A 580 -44.81 -5.85 -3.91
N ALA A 581 -43.83 -6.49 -3.26
CA ALA A 581 -43.93 -7.90 -2.94
C ALA A 581 -45.00 -8.14 -1.87
N GLU A 582 -45.67 -9.28 -1.95
CA GLU A 582 -46.51 -9.83 -0.87
C GLU A 582 -45.67 -10.55 0.21
N ALA A 583 -44.34 -10.42 0.14
CA ALA A 583 -43.41 -11.06 1.06
C ALA A 583 -43.54 -10.47 2.48
N PRO A 584 -43.26 -11.28 3.53
CA PRO A 584 -43.28 -10.78 4.89
C PRO A 584 -42.23 -9.69 5.10
N THR A 585 -42.53 -8.77 6.03
CA THR A 585 -41.62 -7.71 6.44
C THR A 585 -40.27 -8.27 6.84
N GLU A 586 -39.20 -7.77 6.20
CA GLU A 586 -37.83 -8.18 6.50
C GLU A 586 -37.17 -7.12 7.41
N ILE A 587 -36.70 -7.56 8.58
CA ILE A 587 -35.99 -6.72 9.54
C ILE A 587 -34.60 -7.31 9.78
N LEU A 588 -33.57 -6.53 9.47
CA LEU A 588 -32.18 -6.89 9.67
C LEU A 588 -31.80 -6.78 11.14
N SER A 589 -30.99 -7.73 11.62
CA SER A 589 -30.49 -7.74 13.00
C SER A 589 -28.98 -7.52 12.99
N GLN A 590 -28.50 -6.44 13.61
CA GLN A 590 -27.06 -6.17 13.74
C GLN A 590 -26.29 -7.31 14.44
N ALA A 591 -26.91 -8.03 15.37
CA ALA A 591 -26.29 -9.18 16.02
C ALA A 591 -26.07 -10.38 15.07
N ARG A 592 -26.75 -10.39 13.91
CA ARG A 592 -26.65 -11.42 12.87
C ARG A 592 -25.81 -10.95 11.67
N THR A 593 -25.26 -9.74 11.72
CA THR A 593 -24.39 -9.20 10.67
C THR A 593 -22.96 -9.05 11.17
N GLU A 594 -21.98 -9.20 10.30
CA GLU A 594 -20.55 -9.03 10.63
C GLU A 594 -20.08 -7.56 10.58
N THR A 595 -21.01 -6.62 10.76
CA THR A 595 -20.73 -5.17 10.73
C THR A 595 -20.02 -4.69 12.00
N LEU A 596 -19.02 -3.83 11.83
CA LEU A 596 -18.28 -3.15 12.89
C LEU A 596 -18.84 -1.77 13.21
N GLY A 597 -19.53 -1.09 12.30
CA GLY A 597 -20.16 0.19 12.58
C GLY A 597 -21.44 0.06 13.41
N ALA A 598 -21.97 1.19 13.85
CA ALA A 598 -23.27 1.29 14.51
C ALA A 598 -24.36 1.60 13.48
N TRP A 599 -25.49 0.90 13.55
CA TRP A 599 -26.67 1.24 12.75
C TRP A 599 -28.00 0.75 13.31
N VAL A 600 -28.02 0.00 14.43
CA VAL A 600 -29.24 -0.26 15.22
C VAL A 600 -29.06 0.42 16.57
N ASP A 601 -30.07 1.15 17.04
CA ASP A 601 -30.06 1.67 18.42
C ASP A 601 -30.13 0.49 19.39
N PRO A 602 -29.13 0.26 20.26
CA PRO A 602 -29.16 -0.83 21.23
C PRO A 602 -30.41 -0.81 22.12
N LYS A 603 -31.06 0.36 22.28
CA LYS A 603 -32.27 0.54 23.10
C LYS A 603 -33.57 0.18 22.37
N ARG A 604 -33.55 -0.01 21.05
CA ARG A 604 -34.73 -0.41 20.25
C ARG A 604 -34.77 -1.88 19.88
N ALA A 605 -33.74 -2.65 20.22
CA ALA A 605 -33.73 -4.10 20.12
C ALA A 605 -34.58 -4.74 21.23
N SER A 606 -35.90 -4.53 21.20
CA SER A 606 -36.81 -5.42 21.94
C SER A 606 -36.97 -6.71 21.14
N PRO A 607 -36.91 -7.90 21.75
CA PRO A 607 -37.26 -9.13 21.05
C PRO A 607 -38.72 -9.04 20.58
N PRO A 608 -39.08 -9.62 19.42
CA PRO A 608 -40.48 -9.77 19.05
C PRO A 608 -41.18 -10.58 20.16
N ALA A 609 -42.33 -10.08 20.61
CA ALA A 609 -43.19 -10.79 21.55
C ALA A 609 -43.76 -12.07 20.93
#